data_AF-A0A0S7ZKN6-F1
#
_entry.id   AF-A0A0S7ZKN6-F1
#
_cell.length_a   1.000
_cell.length_b   1.000
_cell.length_c   1.000
_cell.angle_alpha   90.00
_cell.angle_beta   90.00
_cell.angle_gamma   90.00
#
_symmetry.space_group_name_H-M   'P 1'
#
loop_
_entity.id
_entity.type
_entity.pdbx_description
1 polymer ?
#
loop_
_entity_poly.entity_id
_entity_poly.type
_entity_poly.pdbx_seq_one_letter_code
_entity_poly.pdbx_strand_id
1 'polypeptide(L)'
;MKIFLLIMYLFAMFFISFSSPSLLSALEENLLLVDQNITKGVVSIAAINSITAGPNCTIDGADVTFVAGTEITLQSGFCVRVGSSFRASLGYMNGYTVNDTELWEEPKYIQGNLDIQPSGLLTLLPGCEVVFIADNYGTIKVFGKFTVNGGVLKGSGFIPGSWKGIIVEGSGDCYLKGTAIENAQQGVVVKSGAQVTIEECILKNNLIGLHAHGGMPVIRNSHFNNNEWYGIKEDAGGRPQEIRENVFSGNAHNYYHEGLGVISINHLNTLSGSWGNVEE
;
A
#
# COMPACT_ATOMS: atom_id res chain seq x y z
N MET A 1 33.07 -35.14 20.56
CA MET A 1 33.58 -33.83 20.13
C MET A 1 32.39 -33.05 19.56
N LYS A 2 31.66 -32.34 20.42
CA LYS A 2 30.52 -31.49 20.04
C LYS A 2 31.05 -30.05 19.93
N ILE A 3 30.99 -29.48 18.73
CA ILE A 3 31.37 -28.09 18.47
C ILE A 3 30.14 -27.23 18.80
N PHE A 4 30.28 -26.38 19.82
CA PHE A 4 29.35 -25.30 20.13
C PHE A 4 29.52 -24.21 19.06
N LEU A 5 28.48 -23.95 18.29
CA LEU A 5 28.38 -22.81 17.39
C LEU A 5 27.89 -21.61 18.21
N LEU A 6 28.80 -20.70 18.55
CA LEU A 6 28.49 -19.42 19.19
C LEU A 6 28.05 -18.46 18.08
N ILE A 7 26.74 -18.29 17.90
CA ILE A 7 26.19 -17.25 17.03
C ILE A 7 26.28 -15.92 17.78
N MET A 8 27.21 -15.08 17.34
CA MET A 8 27.43 -13.73 17.82
C MET A 8 26.31 -12.84 17.26
N TYR A 9 25.35 -12.43 18.10
CA TYR A 9 24.40 -11.37 17.78
C TYR A 9 25.15 -10.03 17.69
N LEU A 10 25.34 -9.52 16.48
CA LEU A 10 25.89 -8.19 16.24
C LEU A 10 24.75 -7.16 16.40
N PHE A 11 24.61 -6.58 17.59
CA PHE A 11 23.77 -5.39 17.80
C PHE A 11 24.42 -4.20 17.09
N ALA A 12 23.92 -3.85 15.90
CA ALA A 12 24.34 -2.63 15.24
C ALA A 12 23.62 -1.44 15.87
N MET A 13 24.29 -0.70 16.77
CA MET A 13 23.83 0.64 17.17
C MET A 13 24.04 1.59 16.00
N PHE A 14 22.98 1.87 15.24
CA PHE A 14 22.99 2.94 14.24
C PHE A 14 22.56 4.26 14.89
N PHE A 15 23.45 5.26 14.88
CA PHE A 15 23.07 6.66 15.07
C PHE A 15 22.46 7.16 13.76
N ILE A 16 21.13 7.11 13.65
CA ILE A 16 20.41 7.59 12.46
C ILE A 16 20.05 9.07 12.70
N SER A 17 20.69 9.99 11.98
CA SER A 17 20.26 11.40 11.98
C SER A 17 19.26 11.62 10.85
N PHE A 18 18.03 12.02 11.18
CA PHE A 18 16.95 12.21 10.20
C PHE A 18 16.97 13.64 9.62
N SER A 19 17.15 13.78 8.30
CA SER A 19 16.95 15.04 7.58
C SER A 19 15.85 14.98 6.51
N SER A 20 15.17 13.84 6.35
CA SER A 20 14.08 13.64 5.38
C SER A 20 12.95 12.80 5.98
N PRO A 21 11.67 13.01 5.57
CA PRO A 21 10.50 12.30 6.08
C PRO A 21 10.37 10.87 5.52
N SER A 22 11.49 10.15 5.41
CA SER A 22 11.54 8.78 4.96
C SER A 22 11.29 7.83 6.13
N LEU A 23 10.31 6.94 5.98
CA LEU A 23 9.98 5.89 6.93
C LEU A 23 11.23 5.09 7.29
N LEU A 24 11.43 4.85 8.58
CA LEU A 24 12.23 3.73 9.05
C LEU A 24 11.28 2.52 9.13
N SER A 25 11.06 1.80 8.02
CA SER A 25 10.66 0.39 8.14
C SER A 25 11.93 -0.36 8.49
N ALA A 26 12.43 -0.18 9.71
CA ALA A 26 13.48 -1.02 10.22
C ALA A 26 12.83 -2.39 10.41
N LEU A 27 13.14 -3.29 9.49
CA LEU A 27 12.77 -4.71 9.46
C LEU A 27 13.41 -5.49 10.63
N GLU A 28 13.60 -4.82 11.75
CA GLU A 28 14.22 -5.35 12.92
C GLU A 28 13.18 -6.20 13.65
N GLU A 29 13.61 -7.39 14.07
CA GLU A 29 12.83 -8.19 15.00
C GLU A 29 12.47 -7.37 16.23
N ASN A 30 13.40 -6.56 16.73
CA ASN A 30 13.19 -5.69 17.87
C ASN A 30 13.84 -4.34 17.58
N LEU A 31 13.05 -3.27 17.58
CA LEU A 31 13.55 -1.93 17.33
C LEU A 31 13.79 -1.19 18.64
N LEU A 32 15.02 -0.68 18.81
CA LEU A 32 15.39 0.15 19.94
C LEU A 32 15.62 1.60 19.48
N LEU A 33 14.74 2.50 19.90
CA LEU A 33 14.79 3.93 19.58
C LEU A 33 15.35 4.71 20.77
N VAL A 34 16.67 4.87 20.83
CA VAL A 34 17.37 5.65 21.87
C VAL A 34 17.91 6.93 21.24
N ASP A 35 17.81 8.06 21.96
CA ASP A 35 18.33 9.38 21.52
C ASP A 35 17.81 9.85 20.14
N GLN A 36 16.61 9.40 19.74
CA GLN A 36 16.01 9.76 18.45
C GLN A 36 15.22 11.07 18.57
N ASN A 37 15.29 11.93 17.56
CA ASN A 37 14.46 13.16 17.51
C ASN A 37 13.67 13.22 16.19
N ILE A 38 12.38 12.93 16.27
CA ILE A 38 11.46 12.88 15.12
C ILE A 38 10.74 14.22 15.04
N THR A 39 11.20 15.08 14.14
CA THR A 39 10.84 16.52 14.18
C THR A 39 9.83 16.97 13.12
N LYS A 40 9.56 16.16 12.08
CA LYS A 40 8.62 16.54 11.01
C LYS A 40 8.02 15.34 10.31
N GLY A 41 6.81 15.52 9.79
CA GLY A 41 6.14 14.61 8.86
C GLY A 41 5.22 13.60 9.52
N VAL A 42 4.63 12.74 8.69
CA VAL A 42 3.84 11.58 9.12
C VAL A 42 4.76 10.35 9.05
N VAL A 43 5.06 9.72 10.19
CA VAL A 43 6.05 8.65 10.30
C VAL A 43 5.40 7.42 10.94
N SER A 44 5.35 6.29 10.23
CA SER A 44 5.03 5.00 10.86
C SER A 44 6.31 4.22 11.11
N ILE A 45 6.59 3.86 12.36
CA ILE A 45 7.73 3.02 12.71
C ILE A 45 7.18 1.62 13.02
N ALA A 46 7.69 0.61 12.33
CA ALA A 46 7.25 -0.76 12.50
C ALA A 46 8.42 -1.65 12.96
N ALA A 47 8.11 -2.65 13.79
CA ALA A 47 9.01 -3.75 14.14
C ALA A 47 8.25 -5.09 14.17
N ILE A 48 8.94 -6.20 13.91
CA ILE A 48 8.31 -7.53 13.83
C ILE A 48 7.87 -8.01 15.23
N ASN A 49 8.68 -7.85 16.27
CA ASN A 49 8.30 -8.25 17.62
C ASN A 49 8.05 -7.02 18.48
N SER A 50 9.09 -6.23 18.75
CA SER A 50 8.97 -5.15 19.73
C SER A 50 9.52 -3.81 19.26
N ILE A 51 8.93 -2.72 19.77
CA ILE A 51 9.53 -1.38 19.73
C ILE A 51 9.79 -0.94 21.17
N THR A 52 11.03 -0.67 21.50
CA THR A 52 11.40 0.00 22.75
C THR A 52 11.87 1.42 22.43
N ALA A 53 11.23 2.45 22.99
CA ALA A 53 11.60 3.83 22.77
C ALA A 53 12.02 4.54 24.07
N GLY A 54 13.20 5.14 24.06
CA GLY A 54 13.86 5.83 25.17
C GLY A 54 15.25 5.25 25.48
N PRO A 55 16.06 5.91 26.33
CA PRO A 55 15.90 7.29 26.81
C PRO A 55 16.10 8.34 25.69
N ASN A 56 15.59 9.56 25.92
CA ASN A 56 15.69 10.76 25.07
C ASN A 56 15.06 10.66 23.66
N CYS A 57 14.24 9.65 23.39
CA CYS A 57 13.45 9.62 22.15
C CYS A 57 12.36 10.69 22.20
N THR A 58 12.42 11.68 21.32
CA THR A 58 11.51 12.84 21.28
C THR A 58 10.75 12.90 19.96
N ILE A 59 9.45 13.18 20.03
CA ILE A 59 8.61 13.53 18.89
C ILE A 59 8.23 15.02 19.01
N ASP A 60 8.55 15.82 18.00
CA ASP A 60 8.41 17.28 18.04
C ASP A 60 7.94 17.87 16.71
N GLY A 61 6.63 18.05 16.52
CA GLY A 61 6.05 18.57 15.28
C GLY A 61 5.85 17.49 14.20
N ALA A 62 5.69 16.23 14.62
CA ALA A 62 5.45 15.09 13.75
C ALA A 62 4.22 14.27 14.20
N ASP A 63 3.63 13.54 13.26
CA ASP A 63 2.58 12.56 13.51
C ASP A 63 3.19 11.16 13.43
N VAL A 64 3.35 10.50 14.57
CA VAL A 64 4.10 9.23 14.65
C VAL A 64 3.20 8.07 15.04
N THR A 65 3.33 6.94 14.36
CA THR A 65 2.66 5.69 14.72
C THR A 65 3.68 4.59 14.93
N PHE A 66 3.72 3.98 16.11
CA PHE A 66 4.47 2.76 16.39
C PHE A 66 3.60 1.54 16.13
N VAL A 67 4.15 0.55 15.44
CA VAL A 67 3.48 -0.72 15.15
C VAL A 67 4.44 -1.86 15.50
N ALA A 68 4.07 -2.70 16.45
CA ALA A 68 4.88 -3.86 16.81
C ALA A 68 4.03 -5.14 16.81
N GLY A 69 4.64 -6.29 16.56
CA GLY A 69 3.91 -7.56 16.61
C GLY A 69 3.45 -7.90 18.03
N THR A 70 4.34 -7.79 19.01
CA THR A 70 4.12 -8.28 20.37
C THR A 70 4.18 -7.21 21.45
N GLU A 71 5.08 -6.24 21.33
CA GLU A 71 5.32 -5.30 22.44
C GLU A 71 5.72 -3.89 21.98
N ILE A 72 5.21 -2.87 22.67
CA ILE A 72 5.73 -1.50 22.57
C ILE A 72 6.03 -1.02 23.99
N THR A 73 7.31 -0.73 24.24
CA THR A 73 7.81 -0.28 25.54
C THR A 73 8.27 1.17 25.43
N LEU A 74 7.60 2.09 26.13
CA LEU A 74 8.05 3.49 26.24
C LEU A 74 8.82 3.65 27.55
N GLN A 75 10.13 3.85 27.45
CA GLN A 75 11.02 4.02 28.58
C GLN A 75 11.04 5.46 29.09
N SER A 76 11.56 5.64 30.31
CA SER A 76 11.79 6.96 30.89
C SER A 76 12.62 7.83 29.94
N GLY A 77 12.19 9.07 29.73
CA GLY A 77 12.80 10.00 28.78
C GLY A 77 12.22 9.98 27.37
N PHE A 78 11.26 9.09 27.06
CA PHE A 78 10.41 9.26 25.88
C PHE A 78 9.51 10.49 26.03
N CYS A 79 9.46 11.36 25.01
CA CYS A 79 8.73 12.62 25.07
C CYS A 79 7.97 12.90 23.77
N VAL A 80 6.69 13.28 23.88
CA VAL A 80 5.89 13.81 22.76
C VAL A 80 5.58 15.27 23.07
N ARG A 81 6.07 16.18 22.22
CA ARG A 81 5.91 17.63 22.42
C ARG A 81 4.60 18.13 21.83
N VAL A 82 4.15 19.27 22.34
CA VAL A 82 2.93 19.97 21.91
C VAL A 82 2.97 20.21 20.40
N GLY A 83 1.85 19.95 19.72
CA GLY A 83 1.76 20.04 18.27
C GLY A 83 2.16 18.76 17.52
N SER A 84 2.45 17.68 18.24
CA SER A 84 2.71 16.34 17.69
C SER A 84 1.56 15.39 17.99
N SER A 85 1.44 14.31 17.21
CA SER A 85 0.60 13.16 17.56
C SER A 85 1.41 11.87 17.68
N PHE A 86 0.96 10.96 18.56
CA PHE A 86 1.56 9.67 18.76
C PHE A 86 0.49 8.58 18.87
N ARG A 87 0.68 7.48 18.15
CA ARG A 87 -0.15 6.27 18.21
C ARG A 87 0.74 5.05 18.41
N ALA A 88 0.23 4.05 19.13
CA ALA A 88 0.89 2.76 19.30
C ALA A 88 -0.12 1.65 18.99
N SER A 89 0.28 0.68 18.19
CA SER A 89 -0.54 -0.46 17.80
C SER A 89 0.25 -1.75 17.96
N LEU A 90 -0.40 -2.74 18.58
CA LEU A 90 0.11 -4.10 18.67
C LEU A 90 -0.65 -5.00 17.69
N GLY A 91 0.06 -5.95 17.10
CA GLY A 91 -0.50 -7.00 16.27
C GLY A 91 -0.64 -6.58 14.80
N TYR A 92 0.33 -6.99 13.98
CA TYR A 92 0.09 -7.14 12.54
C TYR A 92 -0.41 -8.55 12.25
N MET A 93 -1.12 -8.69 11.14
CA MET A 93 -1.55 -9.98 10.62
C MET A 93 -0.43 -10.59 9.79
N ASN A 94 0.09 -11.75 10.20
CA ASN A 94 1.12 -12.47 9.44
C ASN A 94 0.47 -13.38 8.40
N GLY A 95 0.19 -12.81 7.23
CA GLY A 95 -0.74 -13.38 6.29
C GLY A 95 -2.15 -13.41 6.87
N TYR A 96 -3.15 -13.27 6.01
CA TYR A 96 -4.53 -13.38 6.45
C TYR A 96 -5.39 -13.94 5.34
N THR A 97 -6.34 -14.80 5.71
CA THR A 97 -7.26 -15.41 4.77
C THR A 97 -8.68 -15.13 5.18
N VAL A 98 -9.41 -14.43 4.32
CA VAL A 98 -10.84 -14.17 4.50
C VAL A 98 -11.61 -15.32 3.84
N ASN A 99 -12.23 -16.16 4.66
CA ASN A 99 -13.02 -17.32 4.20
C ASN A 99 -14.53 -17.04 4.16
N ASP A 100 -14.99 -16.11 4.99
CA ASP A 100 -16.39 -15.74 5.17
C ASP A 100 -16.57 -14.22 4.99
N THR A 101 -17.67 -13.67 5.51
CA THR A 101 -17.93 -12.23 5.49
C THR A 101 -17.21 -11.53 6.63
N GLU A 102 -16.40 -10.53 6.28
CA GLU A 102 -15.68 -9.67 7.21
C GLU A 102 -15.90 -8.20 6.89
N LEU A 103 -15.95 -7.40 7.95
CA LEU A 103 -16.04 -5.95 7.92
C LEU A 103 -14.89 -5.37 8.71
N TRP A 104 -14.06 -4.55 8.07
CA TRP A 104 -12.93 -3.88 8.72
C TRP A 104 -13.18 -2.38 8.80
N GLU A 105 -13.15 -1.87 10.03
CA GLU A 105 -13.36 -0.44 10.33
C GLU A 105 -12.05 0.23 10.76
N GLU A 106 -11.20 -0.52 11.46
CA GLU A 106 -9.94 -0.04 12.01
C GLU A 106 -8.76 -0.33 11.08
N PRO A 107 -7.67 0.46 11.20
CA PRO A 107 -6.44 0.20 10.47
C PRO A 107 -5.92 -1.23 10.66
N LYS A 108 -5.45 -1.84 9.57
CA LYS A 108 -4.84 -3.16 9.55
C LYS A 108 -3.41 -3.06 9.08
N TYR A 109 -2.52 -3.70 9.83
CA TYR A 109 -1.13 -3.84 9.46
C TYR A 109 -0.90 -5.30 9.07
N ILE A 110 -0.37 -5.54 7.88
CA ILE A 110 -0.24 -6.89 7.31
C ILE A 110 1.21 -7.13 6.94
N GLN A 111 1.77 -8.23 7.45
CA GLN A 111 3.03 -8.80 6.96
C GLN A 111 2.68 -10.02 6.11
N GLY A 112 2.90 -9.99 4.80
CA GLY A 112 2.53 -11.07 3.88
C GLY A 112 1.25 -10.79 3.08
N ASN A 113 0.54 -11.86 2.67
CA ASN A 113 -0.61 -11.74 1.78
C ASN A 113 -1.93 -11.63 2.53
N LEU A 114 -2.86 -10.88 1.97
CA LEU A 114 -4.29 -10.94 2.29
C LEU A 114 -5.00 -11.69 1.18
N ASP A 115 -5.42 -12.91 1.45
CA ASP A 115 -6.08 -13.78 0.48
C ASP A 115 -7.60 -13.82 0.77
N ILE A 116 -8.40 -13.26 -0.15
CA ILE A 116 -9.86 -13.31 -0.08
C ILE A 116 -10.33 -14.49 -0.91
N GLN A 117 -10.71 -15.58 -0.25
CA GLN A 117 -11.08 -16.84 -0.89
C GLN A 117 -12.37 -16.71 -1.69
N PRO A 118 -12.70 -17.66 -2.59
CA PRO A 118 -13.93 -17.60 -3.40
C PRO A 118 -15.24 -17.38 -2.60
N SER A 119 -15.32 -17.92 -1.38
CA SER A 119 -16.46 -17.69 -0.46
C SER A 119 -16.32 -16.43 0.40
N GLY A 120 -15.12 -15.85 0.47
CA GLY A 120 -14.80 -14.70 1.28
C GLY A 120 -15.40 -13.42 0.72
N LEU A 121 -15.92 -12.59 1.63
CA LEU A 121 -16.37 -11.25 1.34
C LEU A 121 -15.70 -10.31 2.34
N LEU A 122 -14.77 -9.49 1.86
CA LEU A 122 -14.15 -8.46 2.68
C LEU A 122 -14.68 -7.09 2.28
N THR A 123 -15.20 -6.36 3.26
CA THR A 123 -15.56 -4.95 3.11
C THR A 123 -14.70 -4.08 4.02
N LEU A 124 -14.02 -3.09 3.45
CA LEU A 124 -13.36 -2.03 4.20
C LEU A 124 -14.27 -0.82 4.28
N LEU A 125 -14.55 -0.37 5.50
CA LEU A 125 -15.37 0.82 5.74
C LEU A 125 -14.61 2.11 5.44
N PRO A 126 -15.32 3.23 5.22
CA PRO A 126 -14.70 4.54 5.00
C PRO A 126 -13.71 4.90 6.10
N GLY A 127 -12.50 5.28 5.68
CA GLY A 127 -11.42 5.65 6.58
C GLY A 127 -10.55 4.48 7.07
N CYS A 128 -10.91 3.23 6.74
CA CYS A 128 -10.05 2.09 7.02
C CYS A 128 -8.74 2.20 6.24
N GLU A 129 -7.63 1.95 6.91
CA GLU A 129 -6.29 1.96 6.33
C GLU A 129 -5.68 0.55 6.37
N VAL A 130 -5.19 0.05 5.24
CA VAL A 130 -4.45 -1.23 5.20
C VAL A 130 -3.01 -0.94 4.80
N VAL A 131 -2.09 -1.25 5.72
CA VAL A 131 -0.66 -1.01 5.56
C VAL A 131 0.09 -2.33 5.47
N PHE A 132 0.75 -2.58 4.34
CA PHE A 132 1.65 -3.72 4.19
C PHE A 132 3.04 -3.38 4.75
N ILE A 133 3.44 -4.08 5.82
CA ILE A 133 4.75 -3.92 6.45
C ILE A 133 5.77 -4.64 5.57
N ALA A 134 6.84 -3.92 5.19
CA ALA A 134 7.96 -4.46 4.41
C ALA A 134 8.49 -5.72 5.09
N ASP A 135 8.92 -6.70 4.30
CA ASP A 135 8.85 -8.13 4.65
C ASP A 135 8.96 -9.02 3.43
N ASN A 136 7.86 -9.01 2.69
CA ASN A 136 7.53 -10.06 1.75
C ASN A 136 6.40 -9.55 0.87
N TYR A 137 6.73 -8.77 -0.17
CA TYR A 137 5.87 -8.43 -1.31
C TYR A 137 4.36 -8.61 -1.07
N GLY A 138 3.82 -7.90 -0.08
CA GLY A 138 2.47 -8.15 0.39
C GLY A 138 1.48 -7.92 -0.74
N THR A 139 0.51 -8.82 -0.89
CA THR A 139 -0.47 -8.77 -1.97
C THR A 139 -1.86 -8.92 -1.38
N ILE A 140 -2.83 -8.17 -1.91
CA ILE A 140 -4.24 -8.53 -1.75
C ILE A 140 -4.60 -9.42 -2.93
N LYS A 141 -4.85 -10.71 -2.70
CA LYS A 141 -5.36 -11.62 -3.74
C LYS A 141 -6.86 -11.78 -3.58
N VAL A 142 -7.59 -11.51 -4.65
CA VAL A 142 -9.05 -11.52 -4.64
C VAL A 142 -9.55 -12.63 -5.55
N PHE A 143 -10.04 -13.70 -4.93
CA PHE A 143 -10.77 -14.78 -5.60
C PHE A 143 -12.28 -14.73 -5.31
N GLY A 144 -12.66 -14.16 -4.16
CA GLY A 144 -14.04 -13.86 -3.77
C GLY A 144 -14.41 -12.41 -4.01
N LYS A 145 -15.03 -11.76 -3.02
CA LYS A 145 -15.49 -10.38 -3.12
C LYS A 145 -14.69 -9.42 -2.23
N PHE A 146 -14.18 -8.35 -2.83
CA PHE A 146 -13.47 -7.28 -2.13
C PHE A 146 -14.10 -5.92 -2.40
N THR A 147 -14.62 -5.27 -1.36
CA THR A 147 -15.27 -3.96 -1.47
C THR A 147 -14.55 -2.95 -0.59
N VAL A 148 -14.18 -1.80 -1.17
CA VAL A 148 -13.56 -0.69 -0.43
C VAL A 148 -14.33 0.58 -0.76
N ASN A 149 -14.78 1.29 0.28
CA ASN A 149 -15.53 2.53 0.13
C ASN A 149 -14.87 3.62 0.94
N GLY A 150 -13.86 4.26 0.36
CA GLY A 150 -12.97 5.18 1.07
C GLY A 150 -11.86 4.46 1.83
N GLY A 151 -10.79 5.18 2.12
CA GLY A 151 -9.63 4.65 2.86
C GLY A 151 -8.35 4.64 2.04
N VAL A 152 -7.31 4.01 2.60
CA VAL A 152 -5.97 3.97 2.01
C VAL A 152 -5.41 2.55 2.05
N LEU A 153 -4.96 2.06 0.90
CA LEU A 153 -4.25 0.80 0.75
C LEU A 153 -2.82 1.12 0.33
N LYS A 154 -1.83 0.80 1.18
CA LYS A 154 -0.45 1.20 0.91
C LYS A 154 0.56 0.22 1.46
N GLY A 155 1.76 0.26 0.88
CA GLY A 155 2.94 -0.29 1.51
C GLY A 155 3.50 0.71 2.52
N SER A 156 4.13 0.18 3.57
CA SER A 156 4.81 0.98 4.59
C SER A 156 5.91 1.86 3.97
N GLY A 157 6.66 1.35 2.99
CA GLY A 157 7.66 2.13 2.26
C GLY A 157 7.03 3.24 1.40
N PHE A 158 7.63 4.42 1.40
CA PHE A 158 7.25 5.57 0.56
C PHE A 158 7.79 5.52 -0.87
N ILE A 159 8.33 4.38 -1.28
CA ILE A 159 8.81 4.16 -2.65
C ILE A 159 7.83 3.24 -3.39
N PRO A 160 7.62 3.47 -4.70
CA PRO A 160 6.90 2.52 -5.54
C PRO A 160 7.45 1.10 -5.38
N GLY A 161 6.55 0.10 -5.35
CA GLY A 161 6.95 -1.30 -5.20
C GLY A 161 7.18 -1.77 -3.76
N SER A 162 6.82 -0.99 -2.74
CA SER A 162 6.93 -1.40 -1.34
C SER A 162 5.97 -2.54 -0.95
N TRP A 163 5.00 -2.84 -1.83
CA TRP A 163 4.13 -4.03 -1.82
C TRP A 163 3.68 -4.35 -3.25
N LYS A 164 3.08 -5.52 -3.49
CA LYS A 164 2.70 -5.95 -4.85
C LYS A 164 1.46 -5.25 -5.40
N GLY A 165 0.54 -4.87 -4.52
CA GLY A 165 -0.76 -4.30 -4.89
C GLY A 165 -1.90 -5.29 -4.78
N ILE A 166 -2.98 -5.02 -5.53
CA ILE A 166 -4.20 -5.83 -5.56
C ILE A 166 -4.19 -6.69 -6.82
N ILE A 167 -4.33 -8.00 -6.68
CA ILE A 167 -4.48 -8.93 -7.81
C ILE A 167 -5.86 -9.56 -7.73
N VAL A 168 -6.68 -9.29 -8.74
CA VAL A 168 -8.01 -9.89 -8.88
C VAL A 168 -7.95 -10.93 -9.98
N GLU A 169 -8.28 -12.17 -9.66
CA GLU A 169 -8.14 -13.30 -10.58
C GLU A 169 -9.25 -14.34 -10.44
N GLY A 170 -9.38 -15.20 -11.46
CA GLY A 170 -10.48 -16.16 -11.53
C GLY A 170 -11.83 -15.44 -11.61
N SER A 171 -12.76 -15.78 -10.73
CA SER A 171 -14.08 -15.14 -10.62
C SER A 171 -14.12 -14.01 -9.58
N GLY A 172 -12.97 -13.48 -9.16
CA GLY A 172 -12.91 -12.42 -8.16
C GLY A 172 -13.68 -11.16 -8.59
N ASP A 173 -14.39 -10.57 -7.64
CA ASP A 173 -15.18 -9.34 -7.78
C ASP A 173 -14.59 -8.25 -6.86
N CYS A 174 -14.07 -7.18 -7.44
CA CYS A 174 -13.46 -6.08 -6.70
C CYS A 174 -14.12 -4.74 -7.05
N TYR A 175 -14.68 -4.09 -6.03
CA TYR A 175 -15.26 -2.75 -6.13
C TYR A 175 -14.46 -1.78 -5.26
N LEU A 176 -13.83 -0.80 -5.91
CA LEU A 176 -13.04 0.24 -5.26
C LEU A 176 -13.69 1.59 -5.53
N LYS A 177 -14.14 2.25 -4.46
CA LYS A 177 -14.70 3.59 -4.52
C LYS A 177 -13.98 4.53 -3.56
N GLY A 178 -13.65 5.76 -3.98
CA GLY A 178 -13.14 6.79 -3.07
C GLY A 178 -11.79 6.44 -2.42
N THR A 179 -11.06 5.46 -2.97
CA THR A 179 -9.93 4.80 -2.30
C THR A 179 -8.60 5.32 -2.83
N ALA A 180 -7.62 5.52 -1.95
CA ALA A 180 -6.23 5.76 -2.33
C ALA A 180 -5.43 4.45 -2.34
N ILE A 181 -4.70 4.18 -3.44
CA ILE A 181 -3.81 3.04 -3.61
C ILE A 181 -2.40 3.56 -3.89
N GLU A 182 -1.49 3.30 -2.95
CA GLU A 182 -0.20 3.98 -2.89
C GLU A 182 0.99 3.01 -2.83
N ASN A 183 2.09 3.39 -3.47
CA ASN A 183 3.41 2.76 -3.32
C ASN A 183 3.46 1.27 -3.73
N ALA A 184 2.51 0.80 -4.54
CA ALA A 184 2.49 -0.58 -5.01
C ALA A 184 3.42 -0.80 -6.22
N GLN A 185 3.79 -2.05 -6.45
CA GLN A 185 4.39 -2.46 -7.71
C GLN A 185 3.34 -2.28 -8.83
N GLN A 186 2.13 -2.79 -8.62
CA GLN A 186 1.01 -2.63 -9.53
C GLN A 186 -0.22 -2.34 -8.69
N GLY A 187 -0.72 -1.10 -8.67
CA GLY A 187 -1.81 -0.69 -7.78
C GLY A 187 -2.98 -1.67 -7.83
N VAL A 188 -3.48 -1.93 -9.05
CA VAL A 188 -4.45 -2.99 -9.33
C VAL A 188 -4.03 -3.80 -10.55
N VAL A 189 -4.11 -5.13 -10.46
CA VAL A 189 -3.93 -6.07 -11.56
C VAL A 189 -5.23 -6.82 -11.79
N VAL A 190 -5.73 -6.77 -13.01
CA VAL A 190 -6.98 -7.43 -13.39
C VAL A 190 -6.67 -8.58 -14.33
N LYS A 191 -6.83 -9.81 -13.84
CA LYS A 191 -6.61 -11.02 -14.64
C LYS A 191 -7.86 -11.43 -15.40
N SER A 192 -7.69 -12.35 -16.35
CA SER A 192 -8.81 -12.93 -17.10
C SER A 192 -9.87 -13.54 -16.16
N GLY A 193 -11.15 -13.29 -16.47
CA GLY A 193 -12.30 -13.72 -15.66
C GLY A 193 -12.72 -12.75 -14.55
N ALA A 194 -11.79 -11.93 -14.05
CA ALA A 194 -12.05 -11.03 -12.91
C ALA A 194 -12.98 -9.87 -13.28
N GLN A 195 -13.79 -9.44 -12.32
CA GLN A 195 -14.63 -8.26 -12.40
C GLN A 195 -14.06 -7.17 -11.50
N VAL A 196 -13.71 -6.02 -12.08
CA VAL A 196 -13.10 -4.92 -11.32
C VAL A 196 -13.70 -3.59 -11.75
N THR A 197 -14.16 -2.83 -10.77
CA THR A 197 -14.64 -1.46 -10.96
C THR A 197 -13.87 -0.51 -10.04
N ILE A 198 -13.33 0.56 -10.62
CA ILE A 198 -12.55 1.60 -9.93
C ILE A 198 -13.25 2.94 -10.18
N GLU A 199 -13.76 3.54 -9.12
CA GLU A 199 -14.52 4.80 -9.19
C GLU A 199 -14.02 5.80 -8.15
N GLU A 200 -13.82 7.06 -8.53
CA GLU A 200 -13.45 8.12 -7.57
C GLU A 200 -12.16 7.79 -6.77
N CYS A 201 -11.25 7.01 -7.35
CA CYS A 201 -10.05 6.53 -6.67
C CYS A 201 -8.81 7.35 -7.05
N ILE A 202 -7.77 7.26 -6.22
CA ILE A 202 -6.45 7.82 -6.49
C ILE A 202 -5.44 6.68 -6.51
N LEU A 203 -4.83 6.43 -7.67
CA LEU A 203 -3.78 5.43 -7.84
C LEU A 203 -2.46 6.16 -8.06
N LYS A 204 -1.62 6.19 -7.02
CA LYS A 204 -0.44 7.07 -7.01
C LYS A 204 0.85 6.46 -6.51
N ASN A 205 1.96 6.99 -7.02
CA ASN A 205 3.30 6.54 -6.65
C ASN A 205 3.46 5.00 -6.77
N ASN A 206 2.75 4.37 -7.69
CA ASN A 206 2.94 2.95 -8.00
C ASN A 206 3.93 2.82 -9.17
N LEU A 207 4.51 1.64 -9.44
CA LEU A 207 5.20 1.47 -10.73
C LEU A 207 4.19 1.51 -11.88
N ILE A 208 3.07 0.81 -11.69
CA ILE A 208 1.91 0.83 -12.59
C ILE A 208 0.68 1.12 -11.75
N GLY A 209 -0.12 2.13 -12.11
CA GLY A 209 -1.38 2.41 -11.41
C GLY A 209 -2.37 1.25 -11.57
N LEU A 210 -2.78 0.98 -12.81
CA LEU A 210 -3.62 -0.16 -13.17
C LEU A 210 -2.99 -0.99 -14.29
N HIS A 211 -2.97 -2.31 -14.12
CA HIS A 211 -2.54 -3.28 -15.13
C HIS A 211 -3.70 -4.19 -15.52
N ALA A 212 -4.31 -3.92 -16.67
CA ALA A 212 -5.30 -4.80 -17.29
C ALA A 212 -4.57 -5.94 -18.00
N HIS A 213 -4.44 -7.09 -17.33
CA HIS A 213 -3.64 -8.24 -17.80
C HIS A 213 -4.56 -9.42 -18.14
N GLY A 214 -5.15 -9.39 -19.34
CA GLY A 214 -6.21 -10.32 -19.77
C GLY A 214 -7.59 -10.06 -19.16
N GLY A 215 -7.71 -9.13 -18.21
CA GLY A 215 -8.97 -8.67 -17.63
C GLY A 215 -9.50 -7.39 -18.26
N MET A 216 -10.77 -7.07 -17.98
CA MET A 216 -11.46 -5.93 -18.60
C MET A 216 -12.15 -5.04 -17.55
N PRO A 217 -11.40 -4.22 -16.78
CA PRO A 217 -11.96 -3.36 -15.75
C PRO A 217 -12.82 -2.21 -16.29
N VAL A 218 -13.63 -1.63 -15.39
CA VAL A 218 -14.33 -0.35 -15.58
C VAL A 218 -13.65 0.71 -14.70
N ILE A 219 -13.25 1.84 -15.28
CA ILE A 219 -12.55 2.92 -14.56
C ILE A 219 -13.20 4.27 -14.85
N ARG A 220 -13.59 4.97 -13.79
CA ARG A 220 -14.31 6.24 -13.89
C ARG A 220 -13.84 7.24 -12.84
N ASN A 221 -13.82 8.52 -13.18
CA ASN A 221 -13.67 9.61 -12.22
C ASN A 221 -12.47 9.45 -11.27
N SER A 222 -11.39 8.80 -11.73
CA SER A 222 -10.24 8.45 -10.91
C SER A 222 -9.00 9.21 -11.35
N HIS A 223 -8.02 9.32 -10.44
CA HIS A 223 -6.76 10.01 -10.69
C HIS A 223 -5.61 9.01 -10.70
N PHE A 224 -4.88 8.97 -11.81
CA PHE A 224 -3.62 8.24 -11.93
C PHE A 224 -2.48 9.26 -11.85
N ASN A 225 -1.79 9.32 -10.71
CA ASN A 225 -0.78 10.36 -10.50
C ASN A 225 0.59 9.84 -10.07
N ASN A 226 1.65 10.39 -10.66
CA ASN A 226 3.03 10.08 -10.30
C ASN A 226 3.36 8.58 -10.30
N ASN A 227 2.75 7.79 -11.18
CA ASN A 227 3.12 6.40 -11.35
C ASN A 227 4.41 6.31 -12.18
N GLU A 228 5.38 5.53 -11.71
CA GLU A 228 6.75 5.52 -12.22
C GLU A 228 6.83 5.14 -13.69
N TRP A 229 6.01 4.18 -14.13
CA TRP A 229 6.01 3.71 -15.52
C TRP A 229 4.72 4.04 -16.24
N TYR A 230 3.57 3.61 -15.72
CA TYR A 230 2.29 3.76 -16.40
C TYR A 230 1.16 4.15 -15.45
N GLY A 231 0.29 5.07 -15.87
CA GLY A 231 -1.02 5.27 -15.24
C GLY A 231 -1.88 4.01 -15.42
N ILE A 232 -2.18 3.67 -16.67
CA ILE A 232 -2.84 2.42 -17.05
C ILE A 232 -2.02 1.68 -18.11
N LYS A 233 -1.88 0.36 -17.96
CA LYS A 233 -1.22 -0.53 -18.91
C LYS A 233 -2.14 -1.69 -19.31
N GLU A 234 -2.33 -1.87 -20.62
CA GLU A 234 -2.90 -3.08 -21.23
C GLU A 234 -1.82 -4.14 -21.49
N ASP A 235 -2.15 -5.42 -21.26
CA ASP A 235 -1.29 -6.57 -21.54
C ASP A 235 -2.10 -7.88 -21.64
N ALA A 236 -1.56 -8.88 -22.33
CA ALA A 236 -2.14 -10.22 -22.48
C ALA A 236 -3.62 -10.23 -22.92
N GLY A 237 -4.00 -9.37 -23.86
CA GLY A 237 -5.38 -9.20 -24.34
C GLY A 237 -6.31 -8.45 -23.37
N GLY A 238 -5.78 -7.93 -22.25
CA GLY A 238 -6.53 -7.15 -21.29
C GLY A 238 -6.78 -5.74 -21.81
N ARG A 239 -8.05 -5.33 -21.78
CA ARG A 239 -8.49 -3.99 -22.18
C ARG A 239 -9.62 -3.54 -21.29
N PRO A 240 -9.52 -2.37 -20.63
CA PRO A 240 -10.66 -1.81 -19.91
C PRO A 240 -11.91 -1.72 -20.79
N GLN A 241 -13.06 -2.13 -20.25
CA GLN A 241 -14.34 -1.99 -20.95
C GLN A 241 -14.74 -0.52 -21.06
N GLU A 242 -14.38 0.26 -20.04
CA GLU A 242 -14.70 1.67 -19.95
C GLU A 242 -13.59 2.43 -19.25
N ILE A 243 -13.21 3.59 -19.81
CA ILE A 243 -12.23 4.51 -19.24
C ILE A 243 -12.74 5.93 -19.46
N ARG A 244 -13.39 6.51 -18.44
CA ARG A 244 -13.93 7.86 -18.61
C ARG A 244 -13.68 8.81 -17.45
N GLU A 245 -13.61 10.09 -17.80
CA GLU A 245 -13.56 11.20 -16.83
C GLU A 245 -12.41 11.03 -15.82
N ASN A 246 -11.33 10.38 -16.24
CA ASN A 246 -10.14 10.19 -15.40
C ASN A 246 -9.14 11.33 -15.63
N VAL A 247 -8.38 11.62 -14.58
CA VAL A 247 -7.26 12.57 -14.62
C VAL A 247 -5.96 11.79 -14.62
N PHE A 248 -5.03 12.19 -15.47
CA PHE A 248 -3.68 11.64 -15.54
C PHE A 248 -2.66 12.76 -15.36
N SER A 249 -1.73 12.62 -14.41
CA SER A 249 -0.73 13.67 -14.16
C SER A 249 0.57 13.10 -13.63
N GLY A 250 1.71 13.56 -14.15
CA GLY A 250 3.03 13.19 -13.61
C GLY A 250 3.42 11.72 -13.74
N ASN A 251 2.67 10.90 -14.49
CA ASN A 251 3.10 9.53 -14.83
C ASN A 251 4.18 9.60 -15.91
N ALA A 252 5.12 8.64 -15.96
CA ALA A 252 6.06 8.58 -17.09
C ALA A 252 5.32 8.39 -18.43
N HIS A 253 4.31 7.52 -18.43
CA HIS A 253 3.34 7.39 -19.51
C HIS A 253 1.93 7.29 -18.92
N ASN A 254 0.98 8.07 -19.41
CA ASN A 254 -0.39 8.02 -18.86
C ASN A 254 -1.11 6.73 -19.24
N TYR A 255 -0.95 6.30 -20.50
CA TYR A 255 -1.66 5.13 -21.02
C TYR A 255 -0.79 4.33 -21.99
N TYR A 256 -0.69 3.02 -21.75
CA TYR A 256 -0.11 2.05 -22.69
C TYR A 256 -1.19 1.09 -23.18
N HIS A 257 -1.39 1.08 -24.50
CA HIS A 257 -2.31 0.22 -25.22
C HIS A 257 -1.55 -0.95 -25.87
N GLU A 258 -2.01 -2.20 -25.69
CA GLU A 258 -1.23 -3.38 -26.09
C GLU A 258 -0.89 -3.41 -27.59
N GLY A 259 -1.83 -2.96 -28.44
CA GLY A 259 -1.66 -2.92 -29.90
C GLY A 259 -1.13 -1.61 -30.48
N LEU A 260 -1.02 -0.54 -29.68
CA LEU A 260 -0.68 0.81 -30.18
C LEU A 260 0.53 1.43 -29.45
N GLY A 261 1.02 0.78 -28.39
CA GLY A 261 2.05 1.33 -27.52
C GLY A 261 1.53 2.46 -26.64
N VAL A 262 2.40 3.41 -26.32
CA VAL A 262 2.02 4.61 -25.57
C VAL A 262 1.22 5.55 -26.48
N ILE A 263 0.03 5.95 -26.03
CA ILE A 263 -0.83 6.90 -26.75
C ILE A 263 -1.15 8.11 -25.87
N SER A 264 -1.44 9.25 -26.50
CA SER A 264 -1.87 10.44 -25.77
C SER A 264 -3.30 10.29 -25.22
N ILE A 265 -3.65 11.09 -24.20
CA ILE A 265 -5.01 11.13 -23.67
C ILE A 265 -6.03 11.56 -24.73
N ASN A 266 -5.65 12.46 -25.65
CA ASN A 266 -6.49 12.82 -26.79
C ASN A 266 -6.79 11.61 -27.69
N HIS A 267 -5.80 10.76 -27.99
CA HIS A 267 -6.03 9.55 -28.77
C HIS A 267 -6.85 8.52 -27.97
N LEU A 268 -6.56 8.35 -26.69
CA LEU A 268 -7.36 7.49 -25.79
C LEU A 268 -8.85 7.86 -25.82
N ASN A 269 -9.20 9.15 -25.82
CA ASN A 269 -10.58 9.63 -25.89
C ASN A 269 -11.27 9.40 -27.25
N THR A 270 -10.56 8.90 -28.27
CA THR A 270 -11.18 8.50 -29.55
C THR A 270 -11.49 7.00 -29.60
N LEU A 271 -10.97 6.22 -28.65
CA LEU A 271 -11.20 4.78 -28.59
C LEU A 271 -12.62 4.49 -28.07
N SER A 272 -13.23 3.41 -28.59
CA SER A 272 -14.53 2.97 -28.11
C SER A 272 -14.48 2.64 -26.61
N GLY A 273 -15.48 3.12 -25.85
CA GLY A 273 -15.54 2.94 -24.39
C GLY A 273 -14.67 3.92 -23.60
N SER A 274 -14.05 4.90 -24.26
CA SER A 274 -13.19 5.88 -23.59
C SER A 274 -13.51 7.32 -23.98
N TRP A 275 -13.75 8.20 -22.99
CA TRP A 275 -14.05 9.62 -23.23
C TRP A 275 -13.84 10.49 -21.99
N GLY A 276 -13.71 11.80 -22.20
CA GLY A 276 -13.65 12.78 -21.11
C GLY A 276 -12.43 12.68 -20.19
N ASN A 277 -11.44 11.85 -20.54
CA ASN A 277 -10.18 11.77 -19.80
C ASN A 277 -9.32 13.01 -20.07
N VAL A 278 -8.57 13.46 -19.07
CA VAL A 278 -7.72 14.66 -19.18
C VAL A 278 -6.30 14.39 -18.66
N GLU A 279 -5.35 15.17 -19.17
CA GLU A 279 -3.96 15.20 -18.72
C GLU A 279 -3.68 16.55 -18.05
N GLU A 280 -3.11 16.52 -16.85
CA GLU A 280 -2.71 17.69 -16.04
C GLU A 280 -1.20 17.77 -15.82
#